data_AF-A0AAQ3G4K9-F1
#
_entry.id   AF-A0AAQ3G4K9-F1
#
_cell.length_a   1.000
_cell.length_b   1.000
_cell.length_c   1.000
_cell.angle_alpha   90.00
_cell.angle_beta   90.00
_cell.angle_gamma   90.00
#
_symmetry.space_group_name_H-M   'P 1'
#
loop_
_entity.id
_entity.type
_entity.pdbx_description
1 polymer ?
#
loop_
_entity_poly.entity_id
_entity_poly.type
_entity_poly.pdbx_seq_one_letter_code
_entity_poly.pdbx_strand_id
1 'polypeptide(L)'
;MICAQTKTRPQLVYLVFGAETYHQEAVFSIASALAWLRETPDAAIDIQVFSDNPQPYAHLPVRVRPLDAETRQKWSEPHGYHFRIKHVALRSVLEEHETALLIDTDTFFHCSPLKLFERVQPGTLLCNDYYARYGDNKMSLLYRTLSATLLDKGLTDDHMRLLNSGVIGLHRQDAHVLDRSIALIDELFPSAQGAYTLEEFCLSVAAYRTLDVNKCPDLIHHYWSRKHLFRAKVQAWVAKHGDNPTGETALDDTRRVSPQLPRPPRLQRMFYKLVTLLLPAHLRQFIREILYGCYEHPNEFDQACAAVWWDKALENQQQRIGKPVCRHLLRDWFSRGLVKRILGSRHAKVHQHLLKTASK
;
A
#
# COMPACT_ATOMS: atom_id res chain seq x y z
N MET A 1 28.78 9.55 37.26
CA MET A 1 28.54 10.23 35.97
C MET A 1 27.23 9.72 35.42
N ILE A 2 26.16 10.52 35.49
CA ILE A 2 24.90 10.20 34.83
C ILE A 2 25.16 10.49 33.35
N CYS A 3 25.38 9.45 32.55
CA CYS A 3 25.40 9.58 31.10
C CYS A 3 24.02 10.11 30.71
N ALA A 4 23.94 11.35 30.26
CA ALA A 4 22.72 11.87 29.65
C ALA A 4 22.43 10.98 28.45
N GLN A 5 21.49 10.04 28.59
CA GLN A 5 20.90 9.34 27.47
C GLN A 5 20.30 10.43 26.59
N THR A 6 20.98 10.74 25.49
CA THR A 6 20.36 11.47 24.38
C THR A 6 19.23 10.59 23.91
N LYS A 7 18.00 10.84 24.38
CA LYS A 7 16.79 10.19 23.87
C LYS A 7 16.76 10.43 22.37
N THR A 8 17.14 9.41 21.60
CA THR A 8 17.06 9.48 20.15
C THR A 8 15.59 9.53 19.80
N ARG A 9 15.16 10.50 19.00
CA ARG A 9 13.76 10.58 18.56
C ARG A 9 13.37 9.29 17.83
N PRO A 10 12.12 8.81 17.95
CA PRO A 10 11.67 7.67 17.19
C PRO A 10 11.74 7.94 15.68
N GLN A 11 12.09 6.91 14.90
CA GLN A 11 12.36 7.05 13.46
C GLN A 11 11.24 6.42 12.63
N LEU A 12 10.58 7.22 11.79
CA LEU A 12 9.64 6.73 10.78
C LEU A 12 10.36 6.60 9.44
N VAL A 13 10.42 5.40 8.90
CA VAL A 13 11.29 5.02 7.80
C VAL A 13 10.46 4.61 6.59
N TYR A 14 10.75 5.20 5.44
CA TYR A 14 10.22 4.82 4.14
C TYR A 14 11.35 4.25 3.28
N LEU A 15 11.04 3.19 2.53
CA LEU A 15 11.91 2.62 1.50
C LEU A 15 11.22 2.78 0.14
N VAL A 16 11.78 3.59 -0.74
CA VAL A 16 11.11 4.00 -1.98
C VAL A 16 12.09 3.98 -3.14
N PHE A 17 11.82 3.22 -4.19
CA PHE A 17 12.65 3.22 -5.40
C PHE A 17 11.86 2.83 -6.64
N GLY A 18 12.34 3.25 -7.81
CA GLY A 18 11.79 2.88 -9.11
C GLY A 18 10.69 3.80 -9.62
N ALA A 19 9.47 3.28 -9.74
CA ALA A 19 8.40 4.00 -10.45
C ALA A 19 7.95 5.26 -9.69
N GLU A 20 7.74 6.36 -10.42
CA GLU A 20 7.26 7.64 -9.89
C GLU A 20 6.01 7.50 -9.01
N THR A 21 5.13 6.55 -9.32
CA THR A 21 3.93 6.29 -8.51
C THR A 21 4.26 5.93 -7.06
N TYR A 22 5.38 5.27 -6.78
CA TYR A 22 5.78 4.94 -5.41
C TYR A 22 6.27 6.17 -4.65
N HIS A 23 6.94 7.11 -5.34
CA HIS A 23 7.32 8.40 -4.77
C HIS A 23 6.09 9.25 -4.45
N GLN A 24 5.10 9.29 -5.35
CA GLN A 24 3.83 9.98 -5.11
C GLN A 24 3.08 9.41 -3.89
N GLU A 25 3.05 8.08 -3.75
CA GLU A 25 2.50 7.39 -2.58
C GLU A 25 3.24 7.80 -1.29
N ALA A 26 4.59 7.76 -1.29
CA ALA A 26 5.40 8.13 -0.14
C ALA A 26 5.23 9.60 0.27
N VAL A 27 5.25 10.53 -0.69
CA VAL A 27 5.04 11.96 -0.46
C VAL A 27 3.70 12.21 0.23
N PHE A 28 2.64 11.57 -0.26
CA PHE A 28 1.32 11.69 0.35
C PHE A 28 1.26 11.05 1.75
N SER A 29 1.84 9.85 1.92
CA SER A 29 1.89 9.20 3.24
C SER A 29 2.60 10.07 4.27
N ILE A 30 3.76 10.64 3.92
CA ILE A 30 4.52 11.57 4.78
C ILE A 30 3.69 12.81 5.09
N ALA A 31 3.08 13.44 4.08
CA ALA A 31 2.23 14.62 4.29
C ALA A 31 1.07 14.32 5.24
N SER A 32 0.44 13.15 5.13
CA SER A 32 -0.62 12.73 6.05
C SER A 32 -0.10 12.53 7.48
N ALA A 33 1.10 11.98 7.66
CA ALA A 33 1.73 11.87 8.98
C ALA A 33 1.98 13.25 9.60
N LEU A 34 2.52 14.18 8.81
CA LEU A 34 2.78 15.57 9.24
C LEU A 34 1.49 16.32 9.61
N ALA A 35 0.41 16.11 8.84
CA ALA A 35 -0.89 16.70 9.12
C ALA A 35 -1.46 16.29 10.49
N TRP A 36 -1.20 15.05 10.92
CA TRP A 36 -1.61 14.56 12.23
C TRP A 36 -0.63 14.89 13.36
N LEU A 37 0.65 15.09 13.07
CA LEU A 37 1.62 15.60 14.06
C LEU A 37 1.28 17.02 14.55
N ARG A 38 0.55 17.81 13.75
CA ARG A 38 0.00 19.11 14.20
C ARG A 38 -0.87 19.01 15.45
N GLU A 39 -1.48 17.84 15.72
CA GLU A 39 -2.30 17.60 16.92
C GLU A 39 -1.46 17.21 18.15
N THR A 40 -0.17 16.98 17.97
CA THR A 40 0.78 16.60 19.04
C THR A 40 2.07 17.43 18.93
N PRO A 41 2.02 18.77 19.09
CA PRO A 41 3.13 19.66 18.77
C PRO A 41 4.37 19.48 19.66
N ASP A 42 4.21 18.97 20.88
CA ASP A 42 5.29 18.79 21.85
C ASP A 42 6.09 17.50 21.63
N ALA A 43 5.65 16.64 20.71
CA ALA A 43 6.25 15.34 20.47
C ALA A 43 6.86 15.28 19.07
N ALA A 44 8.14 14.89 19.03
CA ALA A 44 8.94 14.89 17.82
C ALA A 44 9.31 13.47 17.40
N ILE A 45 9.12 13.19 16.11
CA ILE A 45 9.69 12.04 15.41
C ILE A 45 10.57 12.56 14.29
N ASP A 46 11.56 11.78 13.87
CA ASP A 46 12.28 12.07 12.63
C ASP A 46 11.83 11.10 11.54
N ILE A 47 11.74 11.61 10.31
CA ILE A 47 11.32 10.84 9.15
C ILE A 47 12.53 10.62 8.25
N GLN A 48 12.78 9.36 7.87
CA GLN A 48 13.88 8.97 6.99
C GLN A 48 13.32 8.32 5.72
N VAL A 49 13.85 8.69 4.56
CA VAL A 49 13.45 8.12 3.27
C VAL A 49 14.66 7.58 2.56
N PHE A 50 14.76 6.26 2.43
CA PHE A 50 15.75 5.61 1.57
C PHE A 50 15.26 5.67 0.13
N SER A 51 15.97 6.38 -0.74
CA SER A 51 15.50 6.66 -2.09
C SER A 51 16.58 6.67 -3.17
N ASP A 52 16.23 6.19 -4.36
CA ASP A 52 17.01 6.35 -5.59
C ASP A 52 16.78 7.70 -6.28
N ASN A 53 15.72 8.41 -5.89
CA ASN A 53 15.40 9.76 -6.35
C ASN A 53 15.10 10.69 -5.15
N PRO A 54 15.97 11.66 -4.83
CA PRO A 54 15.73 12.57 -3.71
C PRO A 54 14.76 13.72 -4.04
N GLN A 55 14.54 14.03 -5.32
CA GLN A 55 13.81 15.24 -5.74
C GLN A 55 12.38 15.36 -5.18
N PRO A 56 11.56 14.30 -5.14
CA PRO A 56 10.19 14.38 -4.63
C PRO A 56 10.09 14.81 -3.16
N TYR A 57 11.18 14.71 -2.40
CA TYR A 57 11.21 14.96 -0.96
C TYR A 57 11.84 16.31 -0.58
N ALA A 58 12.26 17.12 -1.55
CA ALA A 58 12.97 18.38 -1.31
C ALA A 58 12.20 19.39 -0.44
N HIS A 59 10.86 19.34 -0.48
CA HIS A 59 9.97 20.23 0.28
C HIS A 59 9.34 19.57 1.52
N LEU A 60 9.81 18.38 1.90
CA LEU A 60 9.37 17.66 3.09
C LEU A 60 10.46 17.70 4.18
N PRO A 61 10.09 17.80 5.47
CA PRO A 61 11.03 17.81 6.59
C PRO A 61 11.52 16.39 6.90
N VAL A 62 12.25 15.79 5.94
CA VAL A 62 12.73 14.40 6.02
C VAL A 62 14.24 14.32 5.77
N ARG A 63 14.87 13.29 6.32
CA ARG A 63 16.24 12.91 5.95
C ARG A 63 16.19 11.93 4.78
N VAL A 64 16.61 12.35 3.59
CA VAL A 64 16.77 11.44 2.46
C VAL A 64 18.11 10.71 2.57
N ARG A 65 18.07 9.38 2.60
CA ARG A 65 19.25 8.50 2.52
C ARG A 65 19.37 7.96 1.09
N PRO A 66 20.51 8.12 0.41
CA PRO A 66 20.70 7.53 -0.92
C PRO A 66 20.51 6.02 -0.89
N LEU A 67 19.77 5.51 -1.86
CA LEU A 67 19.56 4.09 -2.11
C LEU A 67 19.83 3.81 -3.59
N ASP A 68 21.09 3.93 -3.98
CA ASP A 68 21.55 3.71 -5.36
C ASP A 68 21.48 2.23 -5.78
N ALA A 69 21.77 1.96 -7.07
CA ALA A 69 21.67 0.63 -7.63
C ALA A 69 22.61 -0.38 -6.94
N GLU A 70 23.82 0.05 -6.57
CA GLU A 70 24.81 -0.78 -5.89
C GLU A 70 24.34 -1.17 -4.49
N THR A 71 23.85 -0.20 -3.71
CA THR A 71 23.30 -0.45 -2.38
C THR A 71 22.10 -1.39 -2.45
N ARG A 72 21.19 -1.19 -3.42
CA ARG A 72 20.03 -2.09 -3.61
C ARG A 72 20.46 -3.50 -3.97
N GLN A 73 21.43 -3.65 -4.86
CA GLN A 73 21.97 -4.95 -5.22
C GLN A 73 22.50 -5.66 -3.97
N LYS A 74 23.41 -5.02 -3.24
CA LYS A 74 23.99 -5.54 -1.99
C LYS A 74 22.93 -5.90 -0.94
N TRP A 75 21.88 -5.10 -0.79
CA TRP A 75 20.83 -5.35 0.20
C TRP A 75 19.86 -6.46 -0.23
N SER A 76 19.81 -6.79 -1.52
CA SER A 76 18.99 -7.88 -2.07
C SER A 76 19.74 -9.21 -2.27
N GLU A 77 21.07 -9.20 -2.16
CA GLU A 77 21.90 -10.41 -2.17
C GLU A 77 21.55 -11.36 -1.01
N PRO A 78 21.76 -12.69 -1.17
CA PRO A 78 22.47 -13.33 -2.27
C PRO A 78 21.60 -13.63 -3.50
N HIS A 79 20.26 -13.52 -3.40
CA HIS A 79 19.34 -14.01 -4.45
C HIS A 79 18.74 -12.91 -5.33
N GLY A 80 19.00 -11.64 -5.03
CA GLY A 80 18.35 -10.51 -5.70
C GLY A 80 16.89 -10.30 -5.29
N TYR A 81 16.48 -10.81 -4.12
CA TYR A 81 15.10 -10.69 -3.65
C TYR A 81 14.82 -9.28 -3.13
N HIS A 82 14.07 -8.49 -3.89
CA HIS A 82 13.88 -7.07 -3.61
C HIS A 82 13.22 -6.76 -2.25
N PHE A 83 12.36 -7.65 -1.72
CA PHE A 83 11.72 -7.40 -0.41
C PHE A 83 12.65 -7.63 0.78
N ARG A 84 13.78 -8.34 0.60
CA ARG A 84 14.82 -8.47 1.63
C ARG A 84 15.33 -7.09 2.10
N ILE A 85 15.37 -6.12 1.19
CA ILE A 85 15.86 -4.76 1.42
C ILE A 85 15.09 -4.08 2.56
N LYS A 86 13.79 -4.39 2.77
CA LYS A 86 13.00 -3.82 3.89
C LYS A 86 13.65 -4.10 5.24
N HIS A 87 14.01 -5.36 5.48
CA HIS A 87 14.58 -5.80 6.76
C HIS A 87 15.98 -5.24 6.95
N VAL A 88 16.79 -5.21 5.89
CA VAL A 88 18.13 -4.62 5.92
C VAL A 88 18.07 -3.12 6.22
N ALA A 89 17.16 -2.39 5.57
CA ALA A 89 16.97 -0.95 5.77
C ALA A 89 16.61 -0.65 7.24
N LEU A 90 15.57 -1.30 7.77
CA LEU A 90 15.15 -1.09 9.15
C LEU A 90 16.24 -1.49 10.15
N ARG A 91 16.95 -2.60 9.89
CA ARG A 91 18.05 -3.06 10.72
C ARG A 91 19.18 -2.04 10.80
N SER A 92 19.51 -1.38 9.69
CA SER A 92 20.52 -0.30 9.66
C SER A 92 20.10 0.92 10.50
N VAL A 93 18.82 1.30 10.46
CA VAL A 93 18.32 2.43 11.26
C VAL A 93 18.37 2.11 12.76
N LEU A 94 18.10 0.86 13.15
CA LEU A 94 18.15 0.43 14.55
C LEU A 94 19.58 0.38 15.12
N GLU A 95 20.62 0.39 14.28
CA GLU A 95 22.02 0.58 14.75
C GLU A 95 22.21 1.99 15.32
N GLU A 96 21.57 2.97 14.69
CA GLU A 96 21.74 4.39 14.99
C GLU A 96 20.67 4.91 15.97
N HIS A 97 19.48 4.31 15.98
CA HIS A 97 18.34 4.77 16.79
C HIS A 97 17.72 3.69 17.68
N GLU A 98 17.14 4.11 18.82
CA GLU A 98 16.55 3.20 19.81
C GLU A 98 15.25 2.56 19.34
N THR A 99 14.42 3.30 18.58
CA THR A 99 13.13 2.80 18.07
C THR A 99 12.94 3.26 16.63
N ALA A 100 12.55 2.33 15.76
CA ALA A 100 12.28 2.61 14.36
C ALA A 100 11.07 1.83 13.84
N LEU A 101 10.37 2.46 12.90
CA LEU A 101 9.21 1.93 12.18
C LEU A 101 9.48 2.04 10.69
N LEU A 102 9.55 0.92 9.97
CA LEU A 102 9.43 0.92 8.52
C LEU A 102 7.96 0.83 8.13
N ILE A 103 7.53 1.65 7.17
CA ILE A 103 6.16 1.67 6.66
C ILE A 103 6.16 1.69 5.12
N ASP A 104 5.23 0.95 4.52
CA ASP A 104 5.05 0.93 3.07
C ASP A 104 4.50 2.27 2.54
N THR A 105 4.82 2.58 1.29
CA THR A 105 4.44 3.86 0.67
C THR A 105 2.94 3.99 0.46
N ASP A 106 2.23 2.88 0.29
CA ASP A 106 0.78 2.83 0.08
C ASP A 106 0.00 2.83 1.40
N THR A 107 0.38 3.78 2.26
CA THR A 107 -0.26 4.05 3.54
C THR A 107 -0.66 5.51 3.65
N PHE A 108 -1.59 5.81 4.55
CA PHE A 108 -1.78 7.16 5.07
C PHE A 108 -2.40 7.12 6.46
N PHE A 109 -2.16 8.17 7.23
CA PHE A 109 -2.45 8.23 8.66
C PHE A 109 -3.87 8.71 8.97
N HIS A 110 -4.46 8.18 10.04
CA HIS A 110 -5.75 8.62 10.60
C HIS A 110 -5.62 9.28 11.97
N CYS A 111 -4.40 9.31 12.51
CA CYS A 111 -4.07 9.89 13.79
C CYS A 111 -2.56 10.17 13.83
N SER A 112 -2.09 10.79 14.92
CA SER A 112 -0.66 11.05 15.10
C SER A 112 0.18 9.76 14.97
N PRO A 113 1.28 9.77 14.19
CA PRO A 113 2.19 8.62 14.04
C PRO A 113 2.81 8.17 15.37
N LEU A 114 2.81 9.01 16.41
CA LEU A 114 3.26 8.65 17.76
C LEU A 114 2.52 7.44 18.32
N LYS A 115 1.24 7.26 17.98
CA LYS A 115 0.47 6.10 18.41
C LYS A 115 1.01 4.77 17.88
N LEU A 116 1.74 4.79 16.76
CA LEU A 116 2.46 3.60 16.30
C LEU A 116 3.66 3.33 17.22
N PHE A 117 4.44 4.37 17.54
CA PHE A 117 5.61 4.24 18.42
C PHE A 117 5.26 3.84 19.85
N GLU A 118 4.11 4.25 20.37
CA GLU A 118 3.58 3.77 21.65
C GLU A 118 3.41 2.24 21.70
N ARG A 119 3.16 1.61 20.53
CA ARG A 119 3.02 0.14 20.40
C ARG A 119 4.35 -0.59 20.18
N VAL A 120 5.47 0.14 20.13
CA VAL A 120 6.81 -0.43 20.01
C VAL A 120 7.51 -0.29 21.35
N GLN A 121 7.50 -1.39 22.10
CA GLN A 121 8.20 -1.54 23.37
C GLN A 121 9.23 -2.66 23.28
N PRO A 122 10.21 -2.70 24.21
CA PRO A 122 10.99 -3.89 24.45
C PRO A 122 10.20 -5.22 24.42
N GLY A 123 10.68 -6.20 23.66
CA GLY A 123 10.05 -7.51 23.54
C GLY A 123 8.82 -7.55 22.62
N THR A 124 8.55 -6.48 21.86
CA THR A 124 7.41 -6.42 20.95
C THR A 124 7.82 -6.19 19.49
N LEU A 125 7.04 -6.75 18.56
CA LEU A 125 7.06 -6.42 17.14
C LEU A 125 5.73 -5.77 16.75
N LEU A 126 5.78 -4.57 16.16
CA LEU A 126 4.62 -3.98 15.52
C LEU A 126 4.56 -4.40 14.04
N CYS A 127 3.44 -4.97 13.62
CA CYS A 127 3.13 -5.20 12.20
C CYS A 127 1.87 -4.42 11.78
N ASN A 128 1.57 -4.38 10.48
CA ASN A 128 0.33 -3.74 10.03
C ASN A 128 -0.90 -4.53 10.52
N ASP A 129 -0.95 -5.83 10.22
CA ASP A 129 -1.98 -6.76 10.72
C ASP A 129 -1.48 -8.21 10.67
N TYR A 130 -2.27 -9.14 11.21
CA TYR A 130 -2.15 -10.57 11.02
C TYR A 130 -3.55 -11.20 10.91
N TYR A 131 -3.76 -12.05 9.91
CA TYR A 131 -5.10 -12.57 9.61
C TYR A 131 -5.22 -14.07 9.83
N ALA A 132 -4.32 -14.84 9.22
CA ALA A 132 -4.34 -16.31 9.23
C ALA A 132 -3.24 -16.87 10.13
N ARG A 133 -3.46 -18.08 10.62
CA ARG A 133 -2.40 -18.94 11.16
C ARG A 133 -1.77 -19.73 10.02
N TYR A 134 -0.52 -20.13 10.19
CA TYR A 134 0.23 -20.85 9.16
C TYR A 134 -0.48 -22.14 8.73
N GLY A 135 -1.08 -22.87 9.68
CA GLY A 135 -1.82 -24.12 9.42
C GLY A 135 -3.21 -23.95 8.81
N ASP A 136 -3.77 -22.73 8.75
CA ASP A 136 -5.15 -22.50 8.28
C ASP A 136 -5.31 -22.81 6.78
N ASN A 137 -4.23 -22.66 5.99
CA ASN A 137 -4.22 -22.96 4.56
C ASN A 137 -3.01 -23.81 4.16
N LYS A 138 -3.12 -25.12 4.36
CA LYS A 138 -2.09 -26.12 3.98
C LYS A 138 -1.85 -26.23 2.47
N MET A 139 -2.73 -25.64 1.66
CA MET A 139 -2.57 -25.56 0.20
C MET A 139 -1.79 -24.33 -0.25
N SER A 140 -1.50 -23.38 0.64
CA SER A 140 -0.67 -22.21 0.33
C SER A 140 0.73 -22.65 -0.11
N LEU A 141 1.33 -21.87 -1.01
CA LEU A 141 2.65 -22.19 -1.59
C LEU A 141 3.70 -22.41 -0.49
N LEU A 142 3.83 -21.44 0.42
CA LEU A 142 4.81 -21.48 1.50
C LEU A 142 4.59 -22.66 2.46
N TYR A 143 3.34 -23.00 2.80
CA TYR A 143 3.09 -24.18 3.63
C TYR A 143 3.55 -25.45 2.91
N ARG A 144 3.17 -25.61 1.63
CA ARG A 144 3.53 -26.81 0.85
C ARG A 144 5.03 -26.95 0.65
N THR A 145 5.77 -25.85 0.51
CA THR A 145 7.20 -25.90 0.20
C THR A 145 8.11 -25.86 1.42
N LEU A 146 7.69 -25.25 2.53
CA LEU A 146 8.57 -25.00 3.68
C LEU A 146 8.13 -25.70 4.98
N SER A 147 6.87 -26.11 5.13
CA SER A 147 6.37 -26.62 6.44
C SER A 147 7.17 -27.80 6.98
N ALA A 148 7.48 -28.80 6.16
CA ALA A 148 8.25 -29.98 6.60
C ALA A 148 9.60 -29.58 7.22
N THR A 149 10.38 -28.74 6.51
CA THR A 149 11.68 -28.25 6.97
C THR A 149 11.55 -27.40 8.24
N LEU A 150 10.56 -26.52 8.32
CA LEU A 150 10.42 -25.62 9.46
C LEU A 150 9.91 -26.33 10.73
N LEU A 151 9.04 -27.33 10.57
CA LEU A 151 8.55 -28.18 11.67
C LEU A 151 9.66 -29.09 12.20
N ASP A 152 10.44 -29.71 11.32
CA ASP A 152 11.60 -30.55 11.70
C ASP A 152 12.63 -29.75 12.50
N LYS A 153 12.90 -28.50 12.09
CA LYS A 153 13.78 -27.58 12.81
C LYS A 153 13.15 -26.94 14.06
N GLY A 154 11.88 -27.22 14.36
CA GLY A 154 11.15 -26.63 15.49
C GLY A 154 10.97 -25.11 15.42
N LEU A 155 11.11 -24.51 14.23
CA LEU A 155 11.08 -23.05 14.04
C LEU A 155 9.66 -22.47 14.07
N THR A 156 8.65 -23.28 13.78
CA THR A 156 7.25 -22.86 13.77
C THR A 156 6.33 -24.04 14.04
N ASP A 157 5.03 -23.79 14.12
CA ASP A 157 3.95 -24.78 14.10
C ASP A 157 2.74 -24.21 13.34
N ASP A 158 1.63 -24.96 13.33
CA ASP A 158 0.38 -24.54 12.67
C ASP A 158 -0.27 -23.28 13.29
N HIS A 159 0.15 -22.84 14.47
CA HIS A 159 -0.44 -21.72 15.22
C HIS A 159 0.25 -20.38 14.99
N MET A 160 1.46 -20.36 14.40
CA MET A 160 2.16 -19.11 14.06
C MET A 160 1.27 -18.19 13.22
N ARG A 161 1.16 -16.92 13.66
CA ARG A 161 0.45 -15.89 12.91
C ARG A 161 1.25 -15.46 11.69
N LEU A 162 0.58 -15.33 10.55
CA LEU A 162 1.17 -14.76 9.34
C LEU A 162 1.02 -13.24 9.38
N LEU A 163 2.16 -12.55 9.46
CA LEU A 163 2.24 -11.10 9.59
C LEU A 163 2.14 -10.40 8.22
N ASN A 164 1.57 -9.20 8.20
CA ASN A 164 1.70 -8.28 7.07
C ASN A 164 2.72 -7.19 7.42
N SER A 165 3.79 -7.10 6.63
CA SER A 165 4.93 -6.22 6.89
C SER A 165 4.80 -4.86 6.22
N GLY A 166 3.58 -4.42 5.92
CA GLY A 166 3.31 -3.03 5.52
C GLY A 166 3.69 -2.02 6.59
N VAL A 167 3.83 -2.50 7.84
CA VAL A 167 4.53 -1.83 8.94
C VAL A 167 5.43 -2.86 9.60
N ILE A 168 6.64 -2.46 9.97
CA ILE A 168 7.54 -3.21 10.85
C ILE A 168 8.10 -2.25 11.89
N GLY A 169 7.77 -2.46 13.16
CA GLY A 169 8.25 -1.64 14.27
C GLY A 169 8.97 -2.46 15.32
N LEU A 170 10.17 -2.01 15.68
CA LEU A 170 11.01 -2.68 16.66
C LEU A 170 11.77 -1.66 17.52
N HIS A 171 12.04 -2.09 18.75
CA HIS A 171 13.04 -1.48 19.61
C HIS A 171 14.42 -2.07 19.28
N ARG A 172 15.49 -1.29 19.47
CA ARG A 172 16.87 -1.68 19.12
C ARG A 172 17.30 -3.02 19.74
N GLN A 173 16.92 -3.30 20.98
CA GLN A 173 17.33 -4.57 21.61
C GLN A 173 16.75 -5.80 20.89
N ASP A 174 15.65 -5.61 20.17
CA ASP A 174 14.91 -6.64 19.44
C ASP A 174 15.31 -6.65 17.95
N ALA A 175 16.28 -5.81 17.54
CA ALA A 175 16.76 -5.72 16.16
C ALA A 175 17.34 -7.05 15.63
N HIS A 176 17.79 -7.93 16.52
CA HIS A 176 18.26 -9.28 16.19
C HIS A 176 17.19 -10.15 15.48
N VAL A 177 15.90 -9.83 15.63
CA VAL A 177 14.81 -10.49 14.89
C VAL A 177 14.92 -10.21 13.39
N LEU A 178 15.37 -9.02 12.98
CA LEU A 178 15.62 -8.72 11.57
C LEU A 178 16.83 -9.50 11.06
N ASP A 179 17.91 -9.64 11.85
CA ASP A 179 19.07 -10.44 11.49
C ASP A 179 18.66 -11.91 11.26
N ARG A 180 17.83 -12.46 12.16
CA ARG A 180 17.26 -13.80 12.00
C ARG A 180 16.34 -13.89 10.78
N SER A 181 15.48 -12.91 10.55
CA SER A 181 14.58 -12.90 9.40
C SER A 181 15.34 -12.81 8.07
N ILE A 182 16.42 -12.03 8.00
CA ILE A 182 17.29 -11.93 6.83
C ILE A 182 17.96 -13.29 6.55
N ALA A 183 18.53 -13.92 7.57
CA ALA A 183 19.12 -15.25 7.43
C ALA A 183 18.10 -16.30 6.95
N LEU A 184 16.86 -16.24 7.47
CA LEU A 184 15.78 -17.13 7.02
C LEU A 184 15.34 -16.85 5.58
N ILE A 185 15.28 -15.59 5.15
CA ILE A 185 15.04 -15.25 3.74
C ILE A 185 16.14 -15.89 2.87
N ASP A 186 17.40 -15.70 3.23
CA ASP A 186 18.54 -16.19 2.45
C ASP A 186 18.57 -17.72 2.35
N GLU A 187 18.22 -18.42 3.45
CA GLU A 187 18.13 -19.87 3.50
C GLU A 187 16.93 -20.43 2.71
N LEU A 188 15.75 -19.83 2.89
CA LEU A 188 14.49 -20.41 2.40
C LEU A 188 14.14 -19.97 0.98
N PHE A 189 14.72 -18.88 0.47
CA PHE A 189 14.39 -18.34 -0.86
C PHE A 189 14.47 -19.37 -1.99
N PRO A 190 15.51 -20.23 -2.10
CA PRO A 190 15.57 -21.26 -3.15
C PRO A 190 14.40 -22.26 -3.09
N SER A 191 13.90 -22.53 -1.89
CA SER A 191 12.79 -23.48 -1.65
C SER A 191 11.42 -22.82 -1.69
N ALA A 192 11.34 -21.49 -1.61
CA ALA A 192 10.09 -20.73 -1.57
C ALA A 192 9.34 -20.68 -2.91
N GLN A 193 9.94 -21.18 -4.00
CA GLN A 193 9.35 -21.27 -5.34
C GLN A 193 8.74 -19.96 -5.85
N GLY A 194 9.42 -18.83 -5.57
CA GLY A 194 8.96 -17.51 -6.02
C GLY A 194 7.77 -16.96 -5.23
N ALA A 195 7.52 -17.44 -4.01
CA ALA A 195 6.54 -16.83 -3.11
C ALA A 195 6.82 -15.33 -2.92
N TYR A 196 5.83 -14.52 -3.28
CA TYR A 196 5.98 -13.05 -3.29
C TYR A 196 6.24 -12.47 -1.89
N THR A 197 5.56 -13.02 -0.88
CA THR A 197 5.54 -12.53 0.52
C THR A 197 6.48 -13.33 1.44
N LEU A 198 7.64 -13.76 0.92
CA LEU A 198 8.60 -14.54 1.71
C LEU A 198 9.18 -13.70 2.85
N GLU A 199 9.39 -12.40 2.67
CA GLU A 199 9.91 -11.51 3.70
C GLU A 199 8.97 -11.40 4.92
N GLU A 200 7.66 -11.31 4.66
CA GLU A 200 6.59 -11.27 5.65
C GLU A 200 6.55 -12.59 6.44
N PHE A 201 6.66 -13.68 5.70
CA PHE A 201 6.68 -15.03 6.28
C PHE A 201 7.91 -15.25 7.16
N CYS A 202 9.11 -14.91 6.68
CA CYS A 202 10.34 -15.05 7.47
C CYS A 202 10.34 -14.14 8.70
N LEU A 203 9.74 -12.95 8.62
CA LEU A 203 9.54 -12.07 9.77
C LEU A 203 8.64 -12.75 10.82
N SER A 204 7.56 -13.40 10.36
CA SER A 204 6.66 -14.18 11.21
C SER A 204 7.42 -15.29 11.93
N VAL A 205 8.24 -16.06 11.21
CA VAL A 205 9.06 -17.15 11.78
C VAL A 205 10.08 -16.62 12.77
N ALA A 206 10.75 -15.50 12.48
CA ALA A 206 11.77 -14.93 13.35
C ALA A 206 11.22 -14.38 14.68
N ALA A 207 10.01 -13.81 14.66
CA ALA A 207 9.34 -13.27 15.84
C ALA A 207 8.55 -14.32 16.64
N TYR A 208 8.29 -15.48 16.05
CA TYR A 208 7.42 -16.48 16.67
C TYR A 208 8.02 -17.07 17.95
N ARG A 209 7.24 -17.00 19.04
CA ARG A 209 7.63 -17.42 20.41
C ARG A 209 8.79 -16.61 21.02
N THR A 210 9.25 -15.55 20.36
CA THR A 210 10.35 -14.68 20.85
C THR A 210 9.86 -13.27 21.18
N LEU A 211 8.87 -12.75 20.45
CA LEU A 211 8.30 -11.42 20.68
C LEU A 211 6.76 -11.47 20.76
N ASP A 212 6.20 -10.52 21.50
CA ASP A 212 4.77 -10.22 21.45
C ASP A 212 4.45 -9.37 20.22
N VAL A 213 3.40 -9.75 19.47
CA VAL A 213 3.05 -9.07 18.21
C VAL A 213 1.89 -8.11 18.41
N ASN A 214 2.15 -6.82 18.20
CA ASN A 214 1.16 -5.76 18.10
C ASN A 214 0.79 -5.51 16.64
N LYS A 215 -0.43 -5.02 16.40
CA LYS A 215 -0.91 -4.62 15.08
C LYS A 215 -1.38 -3.17 15.03
N CYS A 216 -1.56 -2.57 13.85
CA CYS A 216 -2.01 -1.18 13.70
C CYS A 216 -3.00 -0.87 12.56
N PRO A 217 -3.95 -1.76 12.19
CA PRO A 217 -4.90 -1.46 11.12
C PRO A 217 -5.90 -0.34 11.49
N ASP A 218 -5.97 0.02 12.78
CA ASP A 218 -6.80 1.09 13.32
C ASP A 218 -6.14 2.48 13.29
N LEU A 219 -4.81 2.54 13.10
CA LEU A 219 -4.04 3.80 13.14
C LEU A 219 -3.71 4.34 11.74
N ILE A 220 -3.60 3.45 10.76
CA ILE A 220 -3.27 3.77 9.37
C ILE A 220 -4.19 3.05 8.40
N HIS A 221 -4.34 3.61 7.20
CA HIS A 221 -4.94 2.91 6.08
C HIS A 221 -3.86 2.38 5.14
N HIS A 222 -3.62 1.07 5.16
CA HIS A 222 -2.75 0.39 4.20
C HIS A 222 -3.57 -0.16 3.01
N TYR A 223 -3.46 0.45 1.83
CA TYR A 223 -4.38 0.24 0.70
C TYR A 223 -3.88 -0.75 -0.38
N TRP A 224 -3.42 -1.93 0.04
CA TRP A 224 -2.95 -2.99 -0.85
C TRP A 224 -4.03 -3.51 -1.83
N SER A 225 -5.31 -3.49 -1.44
CA SER A 225 -6.44 -3.86 -2.30
C SER A 225 -7.05 -2.65 -2.99
N ARG A 226 -7.47 -2.81 -4.26
CA ARG A 226 -8.03 -1.71 -5.08
C ARG A 226 -7.10 -0.49 -5.19
N LYS A 227 -5.78 -0.72 -5.11
CA LYS A 227 -4.71 0.28 -5.09
C LYS A 227 -4.83 1.36 -6.17
N HIS A 228 -5.33 1.02 -7.36
CA HIS A 228 -5.57 1.97 -8.46
C HIS A 228 -6.54 3.11 -8.11
N LEU A 229 -7.60 2.84 -7.31
CA LEU A 229 -8.54 3.90 -6.90
C LEU A 229 -7.86 4.85 -5.94
N PHE A 230 -7.17 4.33 -4.93
CA PHE A 230 -6.45 5.14 -3.94
C PHE A 230 -5.30 5.94 -4.57
N ARG A 231 -4.54 5.32 -5.48
CA ARG A 231 -3.53 6.03 -6.30
C ARG A 231 -4.11 7.22 -7.05
N ALA A 232 -5.31 7.12 -7.62
CA ALA A 232 -5.93 8.27 -8.28
C ALA A 232 -6.24 9.41 -7.30
N LYS A 233 -6.65 9.09 -6.06
CA LYS A 233 -6.84 10.11 -5.02
C LYS A 233 -5.52 10.77 -4.63
N VAL A 234 -4.50 9.96 -4.39
CA VAL A 234 -3.13 10.40 -4.07
C VAL A 234 -2.57 11.28 -5.18
N GLN A 235 -2.70 10.86 -6.43
CA GLN A 235 -2.24 11.62 -7.59
C GLN A 235 -2.97 12.94 -7.76
N ALA A 236 -4.27 12.99 -7.47
CA ALA A 236 -5.00 14.25 -7.46
C ALA A 236 -4.53 15.19 -6.34
N TRP A 237 -4.20 14.65 -5.16
CA TRP A 237 -3.59 15.44 -4.08
C TRP A 237 -2.20 15.95 -4.47
N VAL A 238 -1.33 15.09 -5.00
CA VAL A 238 0.03 15.46 -5.43
C VAL A 238 -0.02 16.47 -6.58
N ALA A 239 -0.91 16.32 -7.54
CA ALA A 239 -1.09 17.28 -8.63
C ALA A 239 -1.54 18.66 -8.12
N LYS A 240 -2.26 18.71 -7.00
CA LYS A 240 -2.76 19.95 -6.39
C LYS A 240 -1.72 20.61 -5.48
N HIS A 241 -0.92 19.82 -4.77
CA HIS A 241 -0.10 20.28 -3.64
C HIS A 241 1.40 19.95 -3.75
N GLY A 242 1.84 19.32 -4.83
CA GLY A 242 3.21 18.80 -4.97
C GLY A 242 4.31 19.85 -4.82
N ASP A 243 4.06 21.10 -5.20
CA ASP A 243 5.01 22.20 -5.06
C ASP A 243 5.15 22.70 -3.60
N ASN A 244 4.14 22.47 -2.75
CA ASN A 244 4.16 22.86 -1.34
C ASN A 244 3.40 21.83 -0.47
N PRO A 245 3.95 20.61 -0.31
CA PRO A 245 3.24 19.50 0.32
C PRO A 245 3.07 19.66 1.84
N THR A 246 3.72 20.67 2.43
CA THR A 246 3.66 20.99 3.87
C THR A 246 2.84 22.23 4.18
N GLY A 247 2.30 22.91 3.16
CA GLY A 247 1.39 24.04 3.34
C GLY A 247 0.12 23.65 4.10
N GLU A 248 -0.48 24.59 4.83
CA GLU A 248 -1.66 24.34 5.66
C GLU A 248 -2.80 23.68 4.87
N THR A 249 -3.14 24.22 3.69
CA THR A 249 -4.16 23.65 2.80
C THR A 249 -3.80 22.23 2.34
N ALA A 250 -2.52 21.96 2.06
CA ALA A 250 -2.07 20.64 1.62
C ALA A 250 -2.29 19.61 2.73
N LEU A 251 -1.85 19.95 3.95
CA LEU A 251 -2.00 19.12 5.14
C LEU A 251 -3.48 18.91 5.50
N ASP A 252 -4.32 19.93 5.42
CA ASP A 252 -5.77 19.81 5.68
C ASP A 252 -6.45 18.92 4.63
N ASP A 253 -6.07 19.06 3.36
CA ASP A 253 -6.61 18.24 2.26
C ASP A 253 -6.23 16.76 2.38
N THR A 254 -5.16 16.40 3.12
CA THR A 254 -4.87 14.98 3.39
C THR A 254 -6.03 14.28 4.09
N ARG A 255 -6.76 15.00 4.96
CA ARG A 255 -7.95 14.47 5.67
C ARG A 255 -9.14 14.25 4.73
N ARG A 256 -9.15 14.92 3.58
CA ARG A 256 -10.18 14.76 2.54
C ARG A 256 -9.87 13.60 1.61
N VAL A 257 -8.64 13.08 1.58
CA VAL A 257 -8.32 11.83 0.89
C VAL A 257 -8.87 10.66 1.71
N SER A 258 -10.09 10.27 1.36
CA SER A 258 -10.86 9.27 2.11
C SER A 258 -10.30 7.84 1.95
N PRO A 259 -10.27 7.02 3.04
CA PRO A 259 -9.98 5.58 2.97
C PRO A 259 -11.16 4.75 2.45
N GLN A 260 -12.33 5.36 2.25
CA GLN A 260 -13.49 4.67 1.70
C GLN A 260 -13.41 4.58 0.18
N LEU A 261 -13.87 3.45 -0.38
CA LEU A 261 -14.00 3.34 -1.83
C LEU A 261 -15.03 4.35 -2.35
N PRO A 262 -14.69 5.17 -3.36
CA PRO A 262 -15.59 6.19 -3.90
C PRO A 262 -16.67 5.50 -4.74
N ARG A 263 -17.74 5.13 -4.06
CA ARG A 263 -18.91 4.48 -4.66
C ARG A 263 -20.09 5.44 -4.62
N PRO A 264 -20.96 5.42 -5.65
CA PRO A 264 -22.21 6.15 -5.58
C PRO A 264 -23.05 5.70 -4.37
N PRO A 265 -23.91 6.57 -3.82
CA PRO A 265 -24.85 6.23 -2.76
C PRO A 265 -25.70 5.01 -3.09
N ARG A 266 -26.20 4.31 -2.06
CA ARG A 266 -26.96 3.05 -2.22
C ARG A 266 -28.13 3.22 -3.20
N LEU A 267 -28.93 4.27 -3.05
CA LEU A 267 -30.07 4.55 -3.93
C LEU A 267 -29.64 4.75 -5.39
N GLN A 268 -28.54 5.48 -5.62
CA GLN A 268 -27.99 5.68 -6.95
C GLN A 268 -27.51 4.36 -7.58
N ARG A 269 -26.85 3.49 -6.81
CA ARG A 269 -26.42 2.17 -7.30
C ARG A 269 -27.60 1.26 -7.62
N MET A 270 -28.69 1.35 -6.86
CA MET A 270 -29.93 0.64 -7.17
C MET A 270 -30.56 1.17 -8.46
N PHE A 271 -30.62 2.48 -8.64
CA PHE A 271 -31.07 3.08 -9.90
C PHE A 271 -30.23 2.61 -11.09
N TYR A 272 -28.90 2.61 -10.98
CA TYR A 272 -28.01 2.08 -12.02
C TYR A 272 -28.28 0.60 -12.32
N LYS A 273 -28.54 -0.21 -11.28
CA LYS A 273 -28.93 -1.62 -11.48
C LYS A 273 -30.23 -1.73 -12.26
N LEU A 274 -31.25 -0.93 -11.95
CA LEU A 274 -32.55 -0.97 -12.64
C LEU A 274 -32.43 -0.51 -14.09
N VAL A 275 -31.81 0.64 -14.35
CA VAL A 275 -31.72 1.19 -15.72
C VAL A 275 -30.90 0.28 -16.65
N THR A 276 -29.91 -0.44 -16.12
CA THR A 276 -29.10 -1.38 -16.91
C THR A 276 -29.79 -2.71 -17.20
N LEU A 277 -30.93 -3.05 -16.58
CA LEU A 277 -31.71 -4.25 -16.95
C LEU A 277 -32.24 -4.20 -18.38
N LEU A 278 -32.46 -3.00 -18.90
CA LEU A 278 -32.89 -2.73 -20.28
C LEU A 278 -31.80 -3.06 -21.32
N LEU A 279 -30.55 -3.25 -20.88
CA LEU A 279 -29.44 -3.62 -21.75
C LEU A 279 -29.33 -5.15 -21.90
N PRO A 280 -28.69 -5.64 -22.98
CA PRO A 280 -28.30 -7.04 -23.11
C PRO A 280 -27.50 -7.52 -21.89
N ALA A 281 -27.74 -8.77 -21.46
CA ALA A 281 -27.16 -9.34 -20.24
C ALA A 281 -25.63 -9.15 -20.15
N HIS A 282 -24.91 -9.35 -21.26
CA HIS A 282 -23.46 -9.22 -21.32
C HIS A 282 -22.92 -7.78 -21.13
N LEU A 283 -23.76 -6.74 -21.29
CA LEU A 283 -23.37 -5.33 -21.11
C LEU A 283 -23.79 -4.75 -19.76
N ARG A 284 -24.71 -5.38 -19.03
CA ARG A 284 -25.32 -4.80 -17.82
C ARG A 284 -24.27 -4.43 -16.78
N GLN A 285 -23.38 -5.37 -16.43
CA GLN A 285 -22.34 -5.15 -15.45
C GLN A 285 -21.31 -4.12 -15.93
N PHE A 286 -20.92 -4.16 -17.20
CA PHE A 286 -19.96 -3.21 -17.77
C PHE A 286 -20.46 -1.78 -17.71
N ILE A 287 -21.70 -1.53 -18.18
CA ILE A 287 -22.29 -0.18 -18.13
C ILE A 287 -22.54 0.25 -16.67
N ARG A 288 -22.91 -0.67 -15.78
CA ARG A 288 -23.07 -0.38 -14.34
C ARG A 288 -21.77 0.09 -13.69
N GLU A 289 -20.64 -0.56 -13.99
CA GLU A 289 -19.32 -0.15 -13.49
C GLU A 289 -18.89 1.19 -14.10
N ILE A 290 -19.16 1.42 -15.39
CA ILE A 290 -18.94 2.73 -16.03
C ILE A 290 -19.71 3.84 -15.32
N LEU A 291 -20.97 3.59 -14.95
CA LEU A 291 -21.82 4.56 -14.26
C LEU A 291 -21.26 4.96 -12.89
N TYR A 292 -20.44 4.12 -12.24
CA TYR A 292 -19.79 4.50 -10.99
C TYR A 292 -18.76 5.62 -11.22
N GLY A 293 -17.95 5.51 -12.28
CA GLY A 293 -17.02 6.58 -12.68
C GLY A 293 -17.71 7.82 -13.24
N CYS A 294 -18.98 7.72 -13.60
CA CYS A 294 -19.79 8.85 -14.01
C CYS A 294 -20.38 9.63 -12.82
N TYR A 295 -20.46 9.05 -11.62
CA TYR A 295 -21.08 9.72 -10.49
C TYR A 295 -20.28 10.97 -10.06
N GLU A 296 -20.99 12.04 -9.74
CA GLU A 296 -20.38 13.29 -9.27
C GLU A 296 -20.20 13.23 -7.76
N HIS A 297 -18.94 13.12 -7.34
CA HIS A 297 -18.55 13.11 -5.94
C HIS A 297 -18.30 14.55 -5.45
N PRO A 298 -18.86 14.96 -4.29
CA PRO A 298 -18.57 16.28 -3.71
C PRO A 298 -17.10 16.49 -3.38
N ASN A 299 -16.41 15.40 -3.02
CA ASN A 299 -14.99 15.39 -2.73
C ASN A 299 -14.19 15.22 -4.03
N GLU A 300 -13.33 16.18 -4.33
CA GLU A 300 -12.49 16.19 -5.53
C GLU A 300 -11.56 14.97 -5.63
N PHE A 301 -11.05 14.48 -4.50
CA PHE A 301 -10.17 13.31 -4.48
C PHE A 301 -10.93 12.02 -4.79
N ASP A 302 -12.18 11.90 -4.34
CA ASP A 302 -13.05 10.80 -4.75
C ASP A 302 -13.47 10.92 -6.23
N GLN A 303 -13.69 12.16 -6.69
CA GLN A 303 -14.02 12.45 -8.09
C GLN A 303 -12.89 12.05 -9.06
N ALA A 304 -11.63 12.13 -8.63
CA ALA A 304 -10.46 11.74 -9.42
C ALA A 304 -10.47 10.26 -9.83
N CYS A 305 -11.21 9.40 -9.10
CA CYS A 305 -11.32 7.98 -9.42
C CYS A 305 -12.20 7.66 -10.64
N ALA A 306 -12.82 8.66 -11.29
CA ALA A 306 -13.73 8.48 -12.41
C ALA A 306 -13.16 7.63 -13.56
N ALA A 307 -11.98 8.00 -14.06
CA ALA A 307 -11.33 7.29 -15.16
C ALA A 307 -10.93 5.87 -14.78
N VAL A 308 -10.49 5.69 -13.54
CA VAL A 308 -10.09 4.38 -13.02
C VAL A 308 -11.25 3.40 -12.96
N TRP A 309 -12.46 3.87 -12.61
CA TRP A 309 -13.67 3.05 -12.69
C TRP A 309 -13.96 2.59 -14.12
N TRP A 310 -13.72 3.43 -15.12
CA TRP A 310 -13.92 3.07 -16.53
C TRP A 310 -12.90 2.04 -17.00
N ASP A 311 -11.63 2.22 -16.66
CA ASP A 311 -10.57 1.26 -17.01
C ASP A 311 -10.85 -0.10 -16.35
N LYS A 312 -11.24 -0.13 -15.07
CA LYS A 312 -11.64 -1.37 -14.41
C LYS A 312 -12.89 -2.01 -14.96
N ALA A 313 -13.87 -1.21 -15.41
CA ALA A 313 -15.03 -1.76 -16.10
C ALA A 313 -14.60 -2.52 -17.37
N LEU A 314 -13.67 -1.96 -18.14
CA LEU A 314 -13.14 -2.57 -19.36
C LEU A 314 -12.35 -3.84 -19.06
N GLU A 315 -11.43 -3.80 -18.09
CA GLU A 315 -10.68 -4.98 -17.65
C GLU A 315 -11.61 -6.10 -17.16
N ASN A 316 -12.59 -5.79 -16.31
CA ASN A 316 -13.57 -6.76 -15.82
C ASN A 316 -14.41 -7.34 -16.96
N GLN A 317 -14.72 -6.54 -17.99
CA GLN A 317 -15.44 -7.02 -19.17
C GLN A 317 -14.58 -7.97 -20.00
N GLN A 318 -13.31 -7.64 -20.21
CA GLN A 318 -12.35 -8.51 -20.92
C GLN A 318 -12.19 -9.85 -20.22
N GLN A 319 -12.03 -9.84 -18.89
CA GLN A 319 -11.95 -11.06 -18.08
C GLN A 319 -13.23 -11.90 -18.21
N ARG A 320 -14.42 -11.26 -18.17
CA ARG A 320 -15.70 -11.97 -18.30
C ARG A 320 -15.94 -12.60 -19.68
N ILE A 321 -15.43 -11.99 -20.75
CA ILE A 321 -15.55 -12.54 -22.11
C ILE A 321 -14.39 -13.51 -22.41
N GLY A 322 -13.28 -13.43 -21.67
CA GLY A 322 -12.08 -14.24 -21.89
C GLY A 322 -11.23 -13.80 -23.08
N LYS A 323 -11.47 -12.59 -23.62
CA LYS A 323 -10.70 -12.03 -24.74
C LYS A 323 -10.63 -10.49 -24.68
N PRO A 324 -9.61 -9.87 -25.31
CA PRO A 324 -9.53 -8.42 -25.42
C PRO A 324 -10.77 -7.82 -26.08
N VAL A 325 -11.23 -6.68 -25.56
CA VAL A 325 -12.35 -5.93 -26.11
C VAL A 325 -11.78 -4.91 -27.09
N CYS A 326 -11.90 -5.19 -28.39
CA CYS A 326 -11.33 -4.35 -29.42
C CYS A 326 -12.13 -3.05 -29.64
N ARG A 327 -11.51 -2.06 -30.30
CA ARG A 327 -12.13 -0.76 -30.61
C ARG A 327 -13.43 -0.88 -31.40
N HIS A 328 -13.51 -1.85 -32.32
CA HIS A 328 -14.74 -2.09 -33.09
C HIS A 328 -15.91 -2.46 -32.18
N LEU A 329 -15.67 -3.35 -31.21
CA LEU A 329 -16.67 -3.80 -30.26
C LEU A 329 -17.11 -2.67 -29.31
N LEU A 330 -16.17 -1.84 -28.84
CA LEU A 330 -16.51 -0.64 -28.06
C LEU A 330 -17.37 0.33 -28.87
N ARG A 331 -17.02 0.57 -30.14
CA ARG A 331 -17.81 1.43 -31.04
C ARG A 331 -19.23 0.88 -31.23
N ASP A 332 -19.39 -0.43 -31.43
CA ASP A 332 -20.71 -1.06 -31.51
C ASP A 332 -21.51 -0.81 -30.23
N TRP A 333 -20.95 -1.15 -29.07
CA TRP A 333 -21.65 -1.02 -27.78
C TRP A 333 -22.05 0.41 -27.48
N PHE A 334 -21.17 1.39 -27.72
CA PHE A 334 -21.43 2.80 -27.50
C PHE A 334 -22.27 3.45 -28.59
N SER A 335 -22.44 2.85 -29.77
CA SER A 335 -23.35 3.35 -30.81
C SER A 335 -24.83 3.18 -30.43
N ARG A 336 -25.13 2.21 -29.55
CA ARG A 336 -26.49 1.85 -29.11
C ARG A 336 -27.19 3.03 -28.48
N GLY A 337 -28.41 3.34 -28.95
CA GLY A 337 -29.20 4.47 -28.47
C GLY A 337 -29.48 4.43 -26.97
N LEU A 338 -29.71 3.24 -26.41
CA LEU A 338 -29.93 3.08 -24.97
C LEU A 338 -28.66 3.39 -24.14
N VAL A 339 -27.47 3.00 -24.61
CA VAL A 339 -26.20 3.33 -23.94
C VAL A 339 -25.95 4.84 -23.99
N LYS A 340 -26.23 5.49 -25.13
CA LYS A 340 -26.18 6.96 -25.25
C LYS A 340 -27.12 7.66 -24.27
N ARG A 341 -28.37 7.18 -24.15
CA ARG A 341 -29.36 7.75 -23.20
C ARG A 341 -28.94 7.55 -21.75
N ILE A 342 -28.47 6.35 -21.38
CA ILE A 342 -28.05 6.04 -20.00
C ILE A 342 -26.84 6.89 -19.57
N LEU A 343 -25.85 7.07 -20.45
CA LEU A 343 -24.65 7.85 -20.13
C LEU A 343 -24.86 9.37 -20.29
N GLY A 344 -25.87 9.78 -21.05
CA GLY A 344 -26.20 11.19 -21.26
C GLY A 344 -25.02 12.01 -21.79
N SER A 345 -24.80 13.18 -21.21
CA SER A 345 -23.69 14.09 -21.57
C SER A 345 -22.30 13.47 -21.37
N ARG A 346 -22.18 12.44 -20.53
CA ARG A 346 -20.89 11.78 -20.22
C ARG A 346 -20.50 10.76 -21.29
N HIS A 347 -21.40 10.38 -22.19
CA HIS A 347 -21.18 9.36 -23.23
C HIS A 347 -19.90 9.58 -24.02
N ALA A 348 -19.71 10.79 -24.57
CA ALA A 348 -18.58 11.11 -25.44
C ALA A 348 -17.24 10.98 -24.69
N LYS A 349 -17.17 11.51 -23.46
CA LYS A 349 -15.96 11.48 -22.62
C LYS A 349 -15.57 10.03 -22.28
N VAL A 350 -16.53 9.23 -21.81
CA VAL A 350 -16.29 7.81 -21.48
C VAL A 350 -15.85 7.04 -22.71
N HIS A 351 -16.55 7.21 -23.84
CA HIS A 351 -16.24 6.49 -25.07
C HIS A 351 -14.83 6.81 -25.58
N GLN A 352 -14.46 8.09 -25.60
CA GLN A 352 -13.13 8.52 -26.04
C GLN A 352 -12.03 7.97 -25.12
N HIS A 353 -12.26 7.99 -23.80
CA HIS A 353 -11.33 7.41 -22.82
C HIS A 353 -11.10 5.92 -23.09
N LEU A 354 -12.17 5.12 -23.16
CA LEU A 354 -12.07 3.67 -23.36
C LEU A 354 -11.46 3.28 -24.72
N LEU A 355 -11.70 4.06 -25.77
CA LEU A 355 -11.05 3.84 -27.07
C LEU A 355 -9.54 4.07 -27.02
N LYS A 356 -9.07 5.00 -26.19
CA LYS A 356 -7.63 5.23 -25.96
C LYS A 356 -7.03 4.09 -25.14
N THR A 357 -7.71 3.67 -24.07
CA THR A 357 -7.24 2.57 -23.22
C THR A 357 -7.15 1.26 -23.98
N ALA A 358 -8.15 0.91 -24.80
CA ALA A 358 -8.15 -0.32 -25.60
C ALA A 358 -7.13 -0.32 -26.76
N SER A 359 -6.38 0.77 -26.96
CA SER A 359 -5.29 0.85 -27.95
C SER A 359 -3.90 0.62 -27.35
N LYS A 360 -3.81 0.52 -26.02
CA LYS A 360 -2.62 0.14 -25.27
C LYS A 360 -2.75 -1.32 -24.88
#